data_AF-D1C947-F1
#
_entry.id   AF-D1C947-F1
#
_cell.length_a   1.000
_cell.length_b   1.000
_cell.length_c   1.000
_cell.angle_alpha   90.00
_cell.angle_beta   90.00
_cell.angle_gamma   90.00
#
_symmetry.space_group_name_H-M   'P 1'
#
loop_
_entity.id
_entity.type
_entity.pdbx_description
1 polymer ?
#
loop_
_entity_poly.entity_id
_entity_poly.type
_entity_poly.pdbx_seq_one_letter_code
_entity_poly.pdbx_strand_id
1 'polypeptide(L)'
;MESHSGVGRLLAPDGTEIAAVRYTYEIDRRNRVWRGTATRLDGEGALAQPAGPATLEIEDGSQAPVHYFQRHTPEGTTIVFTGRGAPPGE
;
A
#
# COMPACT_ATOMS: atom_id res chain seq x y z
N MET A 1 9.59 16.44 -2.91
CA MET A 1 8.93 15.12 -2.92
C MET A 1 8.72 14.79 -1.46
N GLU A 2 7.46 14.67 -1.04
CA GLU A 2 7.11 14.39 0.36
C GLU A 2 6.98 12.89 0.51
N SER A 3 7.66 12.33 1.51
CA SER A 3 7.67 10.89 1.79
C SER A 3 6.98 10.64 3.12
N HIS A 4 6.07 9.68 3.13
CA HIS A 4 5.27 9.28 4.28
C HIS A 4 5.50 7.81 4.54
N SER A 5 5.65 7.43 5.80
CA SER A 5 5.86 6.04 6.18
C SER A 5 5.14 5.72 7.47
N GLY A 6 4.67 4.49 7.60
CA GLY A 6 3.90 4.09 8.77
C GLY A 6 3.51 2.63 8.74
N VAL A 7 2.55 2.31 9.59
CA VAL A 7 1.91 1.00 9.65
C VAL A 7 0.44 1.17 9.27
N GLY A 8 -0.08 0.18 8.57
CA GLY A 8 -1.46 0.18 8.10
C GLY A 8 -1.94 -1.19 7.70
N ARG A 9 -3.05 -1.22 6.97
CA ARG A 9 -3.65 -2.43 6.43
C ARG A 9 -3.92 -2.24 4.95
N LEU A 10 -3.63 -3.29 4.18
CA LEU A 10 -4.13 -3.41 2.83
C LEU A 10 -5.46 -4.17 2.88
N LEU A 11 -6.53 -3.56 2.39
CA LEU A 11 -7.87 -4.11 2.41
C LEU A 11 -8.33 -4.44 0.99
N ALA A 12 -9.03 -5.55 0.81
CA ALA A 12 -9.70 -5.88 -0.44
C ALA A 12 -10.90 -4.93 -0.69
N PRO A 13 -11.43 -4.87 -1.92
CA PRO A 13 -12.58 -4.01 -2.24
C PRO A 13 -13.84 -4.28 -1.41
N ASP A 14 -13.97 -5.47 -0.83
CA ASP A 14 -15.07 -5.86 0.07
C ASP A 14 -14.80 -5.51 1.55
N GLY A 15 -13.66 -4.87 1.85
CA GLY A 15 -13.23 -4.50 3.20
C GLY A 15 -12.48 -5.60 3.96
N THR A 16 -12.31 -6.80 3.37
CA THR A 16 -11.54 -7.88 3.99
C THR A 16 -10.07 -7.50 4.10
N GLU A 17 -9.44 -7.72 5.24
CA GLU A 17 -8.00 -7.49 5.39
C GLU A 17 -7.20 -8.48 4.51
N ILE A 18 -6.37 -7.93 3.61
CA ILE A 18 -5.42 -8.70 2.81
C ILE A 18 -4.15 -8.94 3.63
N ALA A 19 -3.61 -7.88 4.25
CA ALA A 19 -2.45 -7.95 5.13
C ALA A 19 -2.27 -6.67 5.97
N ALA A 20 -1.77 -6.82 7.19
CA ALA A 20 -1.12 -5.75 7.93
C ALA A 20 0.25 -5.44 7.32
N VAL A 21 0.55 -4.16 7.07
CA VAL A 21 1.73 -3.73 6.31
C VAL A 21 2.48 -2.58 6.97
N ARG A 22 3.80 -2.56 6.81
CA ARG A 22 4.63 -1.36 6.94
C ARG A 22 4.78 -0.74 5.56
N TYR A 23 4.43 0.53 5.40
CA TYR A 23 4.44 1.20 4.11
C TYR A 23 5.36 2.42 4.09
N THR A 24 5.77 2.79 2.89
CA THR A 24 6.34 4.09 2.55
C THR A 24 5.74 4.56 1.23
N TYR A 25 5.30 5.81 1.11
CA TYR A 25 4.82 6.38 -0.15
C TYR A 25 5.30 7.81 -0.38
N GLU A 26 5.32 8.19 -1.66
CA GLU A 26 5.67 9.51 -2.13
C GLU A 26 4.49 10.12 -2.91
N ILE A 27 4.27 11.42 -2.75
CA ILE A 27 3.18 12.14 -3.44
C ILE A 27 3.74 12.95 -4.62
N ASP A 28 3.20 12.71 -5.81
CA ASP A 28 3.33 13.57 -6.98
C ASP A 28 2.08 14.47 -7.11
N ARG A 29 2.12 15.63 -6.44
CA ARG A 29 1.03 16.61 -6.43
C ARG A 29 0.73 17.18 -7.82
N ARG A 30 1.73 17.22 -8.72
CA ARG A 30 1.55 17.74 -10.09
C ARG A 30 0.65 16.81 -10.89
N ASN A 31 0.86 15.51 -10.75
CA ASN A 31 0.11 14.50 -11.48
C ASN A 31 -1.09 13.94 -10.71
N ARG A 32 -1.29 14.36 -9.45
CA ARG A 32 -2.33 13.84 -8.53
C ARG A 32 -2.25 12.31 -8.39
N VAL A 33 -1.02 11.82 -8.29
CA VAL A 33 -0.69 10.40 -8.12
C VAL A 33 0.21 10.27 -6.91
N TRP A 34 0.07 9.18 -6.19
CA TRP A 34 1.02 8.81 -5.14
C TRP A 34 1.37 7.33 -5.32
N ARG A 35 2.60 6.98 -4.95
CA ARG A 35 3.15 5.64 -5.16
C ARG A 35 3.93 5.23 -3.94
N GLY A 36 3.97 3.94 -3.65
CA GLY A 36 4.70 3.47 -2.50
C GLY A 36 5.01 2.00 -2.55
N THR A 37 5.73 1.58 -1.53
CA THR A 37 6.08 0.20 -1.26
C THR A 37 5.59 -0.19 0.13
N ALA A 38 5.28 -1.46 0.29
CA ALA A 38 4.90 -2.05 1.56
C ALA A 38 5.54 -3.42 1.75
N THR A 39 5.83 -3.75 3.00
CA THR A 39 6.18 -5.10 3.44
C THR A 39 5.16 -5.57 4.46
N ARG A 40 4.86 -6.87 4.43
CA ARG A 40 3.96 -7.49 5.39
C ARG A 40 4.56 -7.46 6.80
N LEU A 41 3.72 -7.25 7.81
CA LEU A 41 4.13 -7.31 9.21
C LEU A 41 4.15 -8.74 9.77
N ASP A 42 3.31 -9.63 9.23
CA ASP A 42 3.15 -11.01 9.70
C ASP A 42 4.21 -11.98 9.15
N GLY A 43 5.12 -11.51 8.29
CA GLY A 43 6.27 -12.26 7.82
C GLY A 43 6.55 -12.07 6.33
N GLU A 44 7.62 -12.72 5.85
CA GLU A 44 7.99 -12.69 4.44
C GLU A 44 7.26 -13.79 3.68
N GLY A 45 6.27 -13.42 2.88
CA GLY A 45 5.52 -14.36 2.06
C GLY A 45 4.60 -13.66 1.09
N ALA A 46 4.36 -14.30 -0.06
CA ALA A 46 3.45 -13.75 -1.05
C ALA A 46 2.03 -13.63 -0.47
N LEU A 47 1.34 -12.53 -0.79
CA LEU A 47 -0.12 -12.43 -0.64
C LEU A 47 -0.77 -13.47 -1.54
N ALA A 48 -1.95 -13.96 -1.14
CA ALA A 48 -2.73 -14.92 -1.93
C ALA A 48 -3.05 -14.40 -3.34
N GLN A 49 -3.23 -13.08 -3.48
CA GLN A 49 -3.46 -12.42 -4.76
C GLN A 49 -2.20 -11.65 -5.22
N PRO A 50 -1.70 -11.88 -6.45
CA PRO A 50 -0.45 -11.28 -6.94
C PRO A 50 -0.55 -9.78 -7.23
N ALA A 51 -1.74 -9.29 -7.57
CA ALA A 51 -2.01 -7.90 -7.87
C ALA A 51 -3.53 -7.64 -7.86
N GLY A 52 -3.92 -6.40 -7.62
CA GLY A 52 -5.33 -6.02 -7.71
C GLY A 52 -5.63 -4.63 -7.15
N PRO A 53 -6.91 -4.21 -7.24
CA PRO A 53 -7.40 -3.08 -6.49
C PRO A 53 -7.41 -3.41 -4.99
N ALA A 54 -7.08 -2.43 -4.17
CA ALA A 54 -7.15 -2.50 -2.72
C ALA A 54 -7.39 -1.11 -2.14
N THR A 55 -7.54 -1.03 -0.82
CA THR A 55 -7.53 0.19 -0.04
C THR A 55 -6.37 0.13 0.93
N LEU A 56 -5.57 1.20 1.00
CA LEU A 56 -4.60 1.38 2.08
C LEU A 56 -5.29 2.14 3.21
N GLU A 57 -5.46 1.48 4.35
CA GLU A 57 -5.86 2.08 5.62
C GLU A 57 -4.60 2.35 6.46
N ILE A 58 -4.46 3.57 6.99
CA ILE A 58 -3.34 3.93 7.89
C ILE A 58 -3.80 3.96 9.34
N GLU A 59 -2.87 4.07 10.28
CA GLU A 59 -3.13 3.92 11.73
C GLU A 59 -4.25 4.83 12.29
N ASP A 60 -4.44 6.03 11.74
CA ASP A 60 -5.51 6.96 12.16
C ASP A 60 -6.90 6.62 11.59
N GLY A 61 -7.01 5.56 10.79
CA GLY A 61 -8.24 5.12 10.13
C GLY A 61 -8.50 5.78 8.77
N SER A 62 -7.63 6.69 8.31
CA SER A 62 -7.74 7.27 6.97
C SER A 62 -7.48 6.22 5.91
N GLN A 63 -8.27 6.28 4.83
CA GLN A 63 -8.27 5.28 3.77
C GLN A 63 -8.09 5.93 2.40
N ALA A 64 -7.34 5.25 1.52
CA ALA A 64 -7.24 5.65 0.12
C ALA A 64 -7.16 4.45 -0.82
N PRO A 65 -7.83 4.51 -1.99
CA PRO A 65 -7.79 3.43 -2.96
C PRO A 65 -6.42 3.34 -3.64
N VAL A 66 -5.96 2.11 -3.85
CA VAL A 66 -4.71 1.80 -4.55
C VAL A 66 -4.91 0.66 -5.53
N HIS A 67 -4.03 0.59 -6.52
CA HIS A 67 -3.73 -0.66 -7.21
C HIS A 67 -2.39 -1.16 -6.72
N TYR A 68 -2.30 -2.43 -6.32
CA TYR A 68 -1.05 -3.04 -5.88
C TYR A 68 -0.62 -4.17 -6.81
N PHE A 69 0.66 -4.50 -6.77
CA PHE A 69 1.22 -5.75 -7.29
C PHE A 69 2.40 -6.19 -6.42
N GLN A 70 2.66 -7.49 -6.40
CA GLN A 70 3.78 -8.06 -5.68
C GLN A 70 5.02 -8.11 -6.57
N ARG A 71 6.14 -7.63 -6.04
CA ARG A 71 7.46 -7.74 -6.65
C ARG A 71 8.32 -8.66 -5.80
N HIS A 72 8.71 -9.78 -6.37
CA HIS A 72 9.63 -10.72 -5.73
C HIS A 72 11.07 -10.31 -6.03
N THR A 73 11.88 -10.18 -4.98
CA THR A 73 13.31 -9.97 -5.05
C THR A 73 14.02 -11.11 -4.31
N PRO A 74 15.33 -11.30 -4.50
CA PRO A 74 16.09 -12.25 -3.68
C PRO A 74 16.02 -11.97 -2.17
N GLU A 75 15.70 -10.72 -1.80
CA GLU A 75 15.61 -10.24 -0.42
C GLU A 75 14.22 -10.41 0.19
N GLY A 76 13.20 -10.80 -0.60
CA GLY A 76 11.83 -10.97 -0.09
C GLY A 76 10.74 -10.59 -1.10
N THR A 77 9.53 -10.38 -0.59
CA THR A 77 8.39 -9.91 -1.39
C THR A 77 8.01 -8.49 -0.97
N THR A 78 8.10 -7.57 -1.91
CA THR A 78 7.68 -6.17 -1.73
C THR A 78 6.37 -5.93 -2.45
N ILE A 79 5.40 -5.36 -1.75
CA ILE A 79 4.15 -4.89 -2.34
C ILE A 79 4.42 -3.50 -2.90
N VAL A 80 4.18 -3.28 -4.19
CA VAL A 80 4.25 -1.96 -4.83
C VAL A 80 2.83 -1.50 -5.07
N PHE A 81 2.50 -0.27 -4.68
CA PHE A 81 1.17 0.29 -4.86
C PHE A 81 1.21 1.68 -5.48
N THR A 82 0.13 2.03 -6.17
CA THR A 82 -0.10 3.35 -6.74
C THR A 82 -1.55 3.76 -6.47
N GLY A 83 -1.74 4.96 -5.95
CA GLY A 83 -3.05 5.58 -5.78
C GLY A 83 -3.20 6.84 -6.65
N ARG A 84 -4.45 7.25 -6.86
CA ARG A 84 -4.80 8.49 -7.56
C ARG A 84 -5.61 9.39 -6.63
N GLY A 85 -5.44 10.70 -6.77
CA GLY A 85 -6.10 11.68 -5.91
C GLY A 85 -5.37 11.87 -4.59
N ALA A 86 -6.13 12.09 -3.52
CA ALA A 86 -5.58 12.28 -2.18
C ALA A 86 -5.00 10.95 -1.64
N PRO A 87 -3.78 10.97 -1.06
CA PRO A 87 -3.28 9.87 -0.25
C PRO A 87 -4.06 9.77 1.07
N PRO A 88 -3.93 8.66 1.83
CA PRO A 88 -4.56 8.59 3.14
C PRO A 88 -3.88 9.59 4.09
N GLY A 89 -4.68 10.33 4.88
CA GLY A 89 -4.18 11.30 5.87
C GLY A 89 -3.88 12.71 5.35
N GLU A 90 -4.25 13.06 4.11
CA GLU A 90 -4.24 14.43 3.56
C GLU A 90 -5.65 15.07 3.58
#